data_AF-A0A800ESW8-F1
#
_entry.id   AF-A0A800ESW8-F1
#
_cell.length_a   1.000
_cell.length_b   1.000
_cell.length_c   1.000
_cell.angle_alpha   90.00
_cell.angle_beta   90.00
_cell.angle_gamma   90.00
#
_symmetry.space_group_name_H-M   'P 1'
#
loop_
_entity.id
_entity.type
_entity.pdbx_description
1 polymer ?
#
loop_
_entity_poly.entity_id
_entity_poly.type
_entity_poly.pdbx_seq_one_letter_code
_entity_poly.pdbx_strand_id
1 'polypeptide(L)'
;MLLTLEHPDLHWYFPLSKPRGVRPNKLAEAMEEARYDTLAERRESPLRPSSAANEPTGLYLAVAQTLRSQAQRRPAVGPRQVFVIGDAETLVPQESSQEAANALLKILEEPPASTFLILTSSEPGLLLPTIRSRTMPLHLPPLQLDRVEHFLVEVGGISPEDARQAASLGRGSIGRALGFLPTDGEAGPLETLRVQAFELLSAATDSDAGAVYRKSLELGTTRSRGLMPLFELLEDVLRDLSATASGTPKDLINRDQEDLLERIRDRRDIHPVTVAKAFGHLEDAKELVAGNVSPQLIVAGLLTGIREEFIGSP
;
A
#
# COMPACT_ATOMS: atom_id res chain seq x y z
N MET A 1 -17.75 19.33 -3.18
CA MET A 1 -18.57 18.81 -4.31
C MET A 1 -18.15 17.40 -4.79
N LEU A 2 -16.96 16.86 -4.45
CA LEU A 2 -16.55 15.51 -4.86
C LEU A 2 -17.26 14.38 -4.09
N LEU A 3 -17.52 14.54 -2.80
CA LEU A 3 -18.19 13.54 -1.95
C LEU A 3 -19.67 13.31 -2.31
N THR A 4 -20.24 14.13 -3.19
CA THR A 4 -21.65 14.07 -3.60
C THR A 4 -21.83 13.48 -5.00
N LEU A 5 -20.74 13.01 -5.65
CA LEU A 5 -20.83 12.36 -6.95
C LEU A 5 -21.35 10.94 -6.80
N GLU A 6 -22.52 10.69 -7.38
CA GLU A 6 -23.17 9.39 -7.37
C GLU A 6 -23.44 8.92 -8.79
N HIS A 7 -23.34 7.62 -9.02
CA HIS A 7 -23.76 6.98 -10.26
C HIS A 7 -24.66 5.80 -9.90
N PRO A 8 -25.89 5.71 -10.46
CA PRO A 8 -26.90 4.77 -9.99
C PRO A 8 -26.56 3.30 -10.28
N ASP A 9 -25.72 3.03 -11.29
CA ASP A 9 -25.22 1.70 -11.65
C ASP A 9 -23.68 1.63 -11.55
N LEU A 10 -23.13 1.99 -10.38
CA LEU A 10 -21.71 1.85 -10.07
C LEU A 10 -21.43 0.56 -9.28
N HIS A 11 -20.57 -0.28 -9.83
CA HIS A 11 -20.14 -1.53 -9.21
C HIS A 11 -18.66 -1.47 -8.88
N TRP A 12 -18.31 -1.41 -7.60
CA TRP A 12 -16.93 -1.40 -7.15
C TRP A 12 -16.52 -2.77 -6.61
N TYR A 13 -15.51 -3.33 -7.26
CA TYR A 13 -14.81 -4.56 -6.89
C TYR A 13 -13.39 -4.18 -6.46
N PHE A 14 -12.86 -4.83 -5.43
CA PHE A 14 -11.54 -4.57 -4.88
C PHE A 14 -11.05 -5.82 -4.12
N PRO A 15 -9.76 -5.91 -3.78
CA PRO A 15 -9.21 -7.10 -3.14
C PRO A 15 -9.85 -7.30 -1.76
N LEU A 16 -10.24 -8.53 -1.47
CA LEU A 16 -10.83 -8.92 -0.20
C LEU A 16 -10.07 -10.11 0.39
N SER A 17 -10.15 -10.29 1.70
CA SER A 17 -9.62 -11.47 2.37
C SER A 17 -10.55 -12.66 2.15
N LYS A 18 -9.99 -13.86 1.98
CA LYS A 18 -10.79 -15.07 1.76
C LYS A 18 -11.47 -15.55 3.06
N PRO A 19 -12.81 -15.68 3.12
CA PRO A 19 -13.54 -16.23 4.24
C PRO A 19 -13.04 -17.61 4.62
N ARG A 20 -12.79 -17.81 5.91
CA ARG A 20 -12.30 -19.10 6.44
C ARG A 20 -13.47 -20.08 6.59
N GLY A 21 -13.23 -21.35 6.30
CA GLY A 21 -14.21 -22.43 6.51
C GLY A 21 -15.40 -22.45 5.55
N VAL A 22 -15.42 -21.59 4.51
CA VAL A 22 -16.50 -21.57 3.52
C VAL A 22 -16.29 -22.65 2.46
N ARG A 23 -17.36 -23.42 2.19
CA ARG A 23 -17.36 -24.46 1.15
C ARG A 23 -17.20 -23.83 -0.25
N PRO A 24 -16.50 -24.48 -1.21
CA PRO A 24 -16.24 -23.90 -2.54
C PRO A 24 -17.49 -23.40 -3.27
N ASN A 25 -18.63 -24.10 -3.16
CA ASN A 25 -19.89 -23.72 -3.80
C ASN A 25 -20.57 -22.49 -3.19
N LYS A 26 -20.20 -22.09 -1.98
CA LYS A 26 -20.71 -20.89 -1.29
C LYS A 26 -19.73 -19.72 -1.30
N LEU A 27 -18.54 -19.91 -1.88
CA LEU A 27 -17.48 -18.90 -1.84
C LEU A 27 -17.89 -17.60 -2.53
N ALA A 28 -18.60 -17.67 -3.65
CA ALA A 28 -19.05 -16.48 -4.39
C ALA A 28 -20.05 -15.64 -3.59
N GLU A 29 -21.00 -16.29 -2.91
CA GLU A 29 -21.98 -15.63 -2.04
C GLU A 29 -21.29 -14.94 -0.85
N ALA A 30 -20.41 -15.66 -0.15
CA ALA A 30 -19.66 -15.10 0.98
C ALA A 30 -18.71 -13.96 0.58
N MET A 31 -18.11 -14.04 -0.62
CA MET A 31 -17.30 -12.95 -1.17
C MET A 31 -18.12 -11.69 -1.47
N GLU A 32 -19.32 -11.85 -2.03
CA GLU A 32 -20.21 -10.72 -2.29
C GLU A 32 -20.72 -10.09 -1.00
N GLU A 33 -21.10 -10.89 0.00
CA GLU A 33 -21.47 -10.41 1.33
C GLU A 33 -20.33 -9.57 1.94
N ALA A 34 -19.11 -10.10 1.99
CA ALA A 34 -17.94 -9.36 2.46
C ALA A 34 -17.68 -8.07 1.67
N ARG A 35 -17.94 -8.06 0.36
CA ARG A 35 -17.82 -6.85 -0.47
C ARG A 35 -18.86 -5.80 -0.10
N TYR A 36 -20.10 -6.20 0.17
CA TYR A 36 -21.16 -5.28 0.60
C TYR A 36 -20.89 -4.69 1.97
N ASP A 37 -20.45 -5.52 2.93
CA ASP A 37 -20.09 -5.06 4.27
C ASP A 37 -18.95 -4.03 4.21
N THR A 38 -17.88 -4.35 3.49
CA THR A 38 -16.74 -3.44 3.32
C THR A 38 -17.15 -2.14 2.60
N LEU A 39 -18.08 -2.21 1.63
CA LEU A 39 -18.62 -1.01 0.98
C LEU A 39 -19.46 -0.15 1.93
N ALA A 40 -20.23 -0.77 2.82
CA ALA A 40 -21.02 -0.05 3.83
C ALA A 40 -20.08 0.70 4.79
N GLU A 41 -19.05 0.01 5.31
CA GLU A 41 -18.03 0.62 6.17
C GLU A 41 -17.31 1.79 5.47
N ARG A 42 -16.92 1.60 4.20
CA ARG A 42 -16.28 2.68 3.40
C ARG A 42 -17.22 3.86 3.18
N ARG A 43 -18.54 3.66 3.09
CA ARG A 43 -19.50 4.76 2.94
C ARG A 43 -19.67 5.56 4.22
N GLU A 44 -19.57 4.91 5.38
CA GLU A 44 -19.60 5.59 6.68
C GLU A 44 -18.35 6.45 6.89
N SER A 45 -17.21 6.04 6.32
CA SER A 45 -15.93 6.74 6.45
C SER A 45 -15.19 6.86 5.09
N PRO A 46 -15.68 7.68 4.14
CA PRO A 46 -15.25 7.69 2.74
C PRO A 46 -13.82 8.17 2.51
N LEU A 47 -13.24 8.84 3.50
CA LEU A 47 -11.89 9.38 3.45
C LEU A 47 -10.88 8.54 4.23
N ARG A 48 -11.32 7.49 4.95
CA ARG A 48 -10.36 6.66 5.68
C ARG A 48 -9.47 5.91 4.68
N PRO A 49 -8.14 5.93 4.87
CA PRO A 49 -7.25 5.12 4.04
C PRO A 49 -7.63 3.65 4.20
N SER A 50 -7.60 2.89 3.10
CA SER A 50 -7.66 1.44 3.20
C SER A 50 -6.37 0.97 3.85
N SER A 51 -6.35 0.85 5.18
CA SER A 51 -5.23 0.19 5.84
C SER A 51 -5.13 -1.22 5.28
N ALA A 52 -3.92 -1.67 4.95
CA ALA A 52 -3.69 -3.05 4.55
C ALA A 52 -4.30 -3.95 5.63
N ALA A 53 -5.36 -4.69 5.28
CA ALA A 53 -5.91 -5.68 6.17
C ALA A 53 -4.76 -6.62 6.58
N ASN A 54 -4.68 -6.97 7.86
CA ASN A 54 -3.70 -7.93 8.37
C ASN A 54 -3.84 -9.34 7.74
N GLU A 55 -4.83 -9.53 6.89
CA GLU A 55 -5.08 -10.74 6.13
C GLU A 55 -4.76 -10.54 4.66
N PRO A 56 -4.14 -11.54 4.00
CA PRO A 56 -3.98 -11.55 2.55
C PRO A 56 -5.28 -11.20 1.81
N THR A 57 -5.26 -10.12 1.04
CA THR A 57 -6.34 -9.77 0.14
C THR A 57 -6.02 -10.20 -1.29
N GLY A 58 -7.04 -10.35 -2.12
CA GLY A 58 -6.86 -10.57 -3.55
C GLY A 58 -8.17 -10.50 -4.32
N LEU A 59 -8.07 -10.32 -5.63
CA LEU A 59 -9.20 -10.49 -6.54
C LEU A 59 -9.31 -11.97 -6.96
N TYR A 60 -10.13 -12.74 -6.24
CA TYR A 60 -10.29 -14.18 -6.47
C TYR A 60 -11.20 -14.51 -7.67
N LEU A 61 -11.09 -15.74 -8.19
CA LEU A 61 -11.92 -16.26 -9.29
C LEU A 61 -13.43 -16.04 -9.07
N ALA A 62 -13.92 -16.29 -7.85
CA ALA A 62 -15.34 -16.13 -7.53
C ALA A 62 -15.82 -14.68 -7.73
N VAL A 63 -14.97 -13.70 -7.42
CA VAL A 63 -15.24 -12.27 -7.64
C VAL A 63 -15.24 -11.96 -9.13
N ALA A 64 -14.25 -12.44 -9.89
CA ALA A 64 -14.16 -12.25 -11.34
C ALA A 64 -15.37 -12.86 -12.09
N GLN A 65 -15.83 -14.05 -11.67
CA GLN A 65 -17.04 -14.69 -12.22
C GLN A 65 -18.30 -13.89 -11.91
N THR A 66 -18.41 -13.35 -10.69
CA THR A 66 -19.55 -12.51 -10.29
C THR A 66 -19.58 -11.22 -11.09
N LEU A 67 -18.44 -10.54 -11.20
CA LEU A 67 -18.28 -9.35 -12.04
C LEU A 67 -18.72 -9.63 -13.49
N ARG A 68 -18.27 -10.74 -14.08
CA ARG A 68 -18.70 -11.15 -15.44
C ARG A 68 -20.21 -11.32 -15.55
N SER A 69 -20.81 -12.02 -14.59
CA SER A 69 -22.26 -12.26 -14.56
C SER A 69 -23.04 -10.95 -14.45
N GLN A 70 -22.56 -10.00 -13.65
CA GLN A 70 -23.19 -8.68 -13.51
C GLN A 70 -23.02 -7.83 -14.78
N ALA A 71 -21.82 -7.77 -15.36
CA ALA A 71 -21.56 -6.98 -16.57
C ALA A 71 -22.41 -7.40 -17.77
N GLN A 72 -22.83 -8.68 -17.85
CA GLN A 72 -23.72 -9.17 -18.91
C GLN A 72 -25.18 -8.74 -18.74
N ARG A 73 -25.58 -8.23 -17.57
CA ARG A 73 -26.92 -7.70 -17.34
C ARG A 73 -27.05 -6.31 -17.96
N ARG A 74 -28.28 -5.89 -18.23
CA ARG A 74 -28.55 -4.50 -18.63
C ARG A 74 -28.43 -3.59 -17.40
N PRO A 75 -27.98 -2.32 -17.56
CA PRO A 75 -28.05 -1.32 -16.50
C PRO A 75 -29.44 -1.27 -15.86
N ALA A 76 -29.50 -1.18 -14.52
CA ALA A 76 -30.76 -1.30 -13.79
C ALA A 76 -31.55 0.02 -13.75
N VAL A 77 -30.84 1.15 -13.72
CA VAL A 77 -31.45 2.47 -13.51
C VAL A 77 -30.94 3.50 -14.53
N GLY A 78 -29.65 3.47 -14.83
CA GLY A 78 -28.97 4.41 -15.72
C GLY A 78 -28.87 3.93 -17.18
N PRO A 79 -28.39 4.79 -18.09
CA PRO A 79 -28.16 4.42 -19.48
C PRO A 79 -26.95 3.49 -19.65
N ARG A 80 -26.08 3.43 -18.64
CA ARG A 80 -24.78 2.74 -18.63
C ARG A 80 -24.51 2.17 -17.25
N GLN A 81 -23.70 1.13 -17.19
CA GLN A 81 -23.16 0.54 -15.96
C GLN A 81 -21.65 0.74 -15.92
N VAL A 82 -21.11 1.04 -14.74
CA VAL A 82 -19.69 1.34 -14.54
C VAL A 82 -19.12 0.36 -13.53
N PHE A 83 -18.07 -0.35 -13.91
CA PHE A 83 -17.33 -1.24 -13.03
C PHE A 83 -15.98 -0.62 -12.70
N VAL A 84 -15.69 -0.45 -11.42
CA VAL A 84 -14.37 -0.10 -10.91
C VAL A 84 -13.75 -1.35 -10.31
N ILE A 85 -12.55 -1.71 -10.75
CA ILE A 85 -11.78 -2.86 -10.28
C ILE A 85 -10.52 -2.31 -9.61
N GLY A 86 -10.54 -2.30 -8.29
CA GLY A 86 -9.46 -1.89 -7.39
C GLY A 86 -8.28 -2.84 -7.44
N ASP A 87 -7.07 -2.31 -7.39
CA ASP A 87 -5.78 -3.02 -7.31
C ASP A 87 -5.72 -4.26 -8.21
N ALA A 88 -5.92 -4.05 -9.51
CA ALA A 88 -6.06 -5.12 -10.50
C ALA A 88 -4.82 -6.02 -10.61
N GLU A 89 -3.65 -5.57 -10.15
CA GLU A 89 -2.42 -6.36 -10.00
C GLU A 89 -2.55 -7.51 -9.00
N THR A 90 -3.48 -7.40 -8.04
CA THR A 90 -3.73 -8.44 -7.02
C THR A 90 -4.63 -9.57 -7.53
N LEU A 91 -4.95 -9.57 -8.84
CA LEU A 91 -5.67 -10.66 -9.47
C LEU A 91 -4.84 -11.93 -9.37
N VAL A 92 -5.23 -12.78 -8.42
CA VAL A 92 -4.50 -14.01 -8.11
C VAL A 92 -4.58 -14.93 -9.34
N PRO A 93 -3.48 -15.14 -10.08
CA PRO A 93 -3.45 -16.14 -11.11
C PRO A 93 -3.47 -17.48 -10.36
N GLN A 94 -4.62 -18.15 -10.30
CA GLN A 94 -4.60 -19.49 -9.74
C GLN A 94 -3.87 -20.39 -10.72
N GLU A 95 -2.73 -20.95 -10.28
CA GLU A 95 -1.95 -21.94 -11.05
C GLU A 95 -2.80 -23.14 -11.51
N SER A 96 -3.96 -23.35 -10.88
CA SER A 96 -4.94 -24.38 -11.24
C SER A 96 -6.11 -23.90 -12.12
N SER A 97 -6.24 -22.61 -12.43
CA SER A 97 -7.31 -22.12 -13.31
C SER A 97 -6.95 -20.82 -14.03
N GLN A 98 -6.56 -20.98 -15.29
CA GLN A 98 -6.49 -19.93 -16.31
C GLN A 98 -7.84 -19.19 -16.49
N GLU A 99 -8.93 -19.70 -15.92
CA GLU A 99 -10.30 -19.26 -16.17
C GLU A 99 -10.64 -17.93 -15.50
N ALA A 100 -9.97 -17.53 -14.41
CA ALA A 100 -10.22 -16.24 -13.73
C ALA A 100 -9.75 -15.06 -14.60
N ALA A 101 -8.49 -15.12 -14.99
CA ALA A 101 -7.90 -14.19 -15.95
C ALA A 101 -8.71 -14.24 -17.25
N ASN A 102 -9.01 -15.42 -17.79
CA ASN A 102 -9.82 -15.55 -19.01
C ASN A 102 -11.23 -14.98 -18.87
N ALA A 103 -11.87 -15.06 -17.69
CA ALA A 103 -13.20 -14.50 -17.47
C ALA A 103 -13.18 -12.97 -17.51
N LEU A 104 -12.20 -12.33 -16.86
CA LEU A 104 -12.03 -10.89 -16.93
C LEU A 104 -11.57 -10.44 -18.33
N LEU A 105 -10.64 -11.17 -18.94
CA LEU A 105 -10.15 -10.90 -20.30
C LEU A 105 -11.28 -10.90 -21.33
N LYS A 106 -12.22 -11.85 -21.25
CA LYS A 106 -13.40 -11.87 -22.13
C LYS A 106 -14.22 -10.59 -22.06
N ILE A 107 -14.40 -10.00 -20.87
CA ILE A 107 -15.15 -8.75 -20.71
C ILE A 107 -14.33 -7.55 -21.21
N LEU A 108 -13.01 -7.59 -21.05
CA LEU A 108 -12.12 -6.53 -21.55
C LEU A 108 -12.02 -6.56 -23.08
N GLU A 109 -12.08 -7.74 -23.71
CA GLU A 109 -12.07 -7.91 -25.16
C GLU A 109 -13.38 -7.47 -25.81
N GLU A 110 -14.50 -7.92 -25.26
CA GLU A 110 -15.84 -7.68 -25.78
C GLU A 110 -16.74 -7.16 -24.66
N PRO A 111 -16.53 -5.89 -24.20
CA PRO A 111 -17.34 -5.33 -23.14
C PRO A 111 -18.80 -5.26 -23.59
N PRO A 112 -19.76 -5.73 -22.77
CA PRO A 112 -21.18 -5.65 -23.10
C PRO A 112 -21.60 -4.21 -23.39
N ALA A 113 -22.57 -4.03 -24.29
CA ALA A 113 -23.06 -2.69 -24.65
C ALA A 113 -23.42 -1.88 -23.39
N SER A 114 -23.07 -0.59 -23.39
CA SER A 114 -23.29 0.33 -22.27
C SER A 114 -22.53 0.01 -20.99
N THR A 115 -21.42 -0.73 -21.07
CA THR A 115 -20.54 -1.06 -19.93
C THR A 115 -19.23 -0.28 -20.00
N PHE A 116 -18.84 0.33 -18.89
CA PHE A 116 -17.53 0.96 -18.71
C PHE A 116 -16.74 0.20 -17.66
N LEU A 117 -15.47 -0.07 -17.95
CA LEU A 117 -14.55 -0.77 -17.05
C LEU A 117 -13.41 0.19 -16.70
N ILE A 118 -13.18 0.39 -15.40
CA ILE A 118 -12.08 1.19 -14.86
C ILE A 118 -11.27 0.25 -13.98
N LEU A 119 -9.98 0.13 -14.27
CA LEU A 119 -9.05 -0.67 -13.46
C LEU A 119 -8.10 0.30 -12.78
N THR A 120 -7.88 0.14 -11.48
CA THR A 120 -6.85 0.88 -10.76
C THR A 120 -5.68 -0.05 -10.47
N SER A 121 -4.47 0.51 -10.50
CA SER A 121 -3.25 -0.22 -10.18
C SER A 121 -2.19 0.75 -9.70
N SER A 122 -1.55 0.41 -8.58
CA SER A 122 -0.32 1.07 -8.09
C SER A 122 0.93 0.51 -8.79
N GLU A 123 0.88 -0.75 -9.20
CA GLU A 123 1.99 -1.47 -9.82
C GLU A 123 1.61 -2.03 -11.21
N PRO A 124 1.53 -1.17 -12.26
CA PRO A 124 1.12 -1.61 -13.60
C PRO A 124 2.06 -2.63 -14.25
N GLY A 125 3.28 -2.80 -13.71
CA GLY A 125 4.22 -3.85 -14.10
C GLY A 125 3.77 -5.26 -13.69
N LEU A 126 3.04 -5.38 -12.58
CA LEU A 126 2.49 -6.65 -12.08
C LEU A 126 1.16 -7.04 -12.76
N LEU A 127 0.52 -6.13 -13.48
CA LEU A 127 -0.65 -6.46 -14.28
C LEU A 127 -0.30 -7.50 -15.36
N LEU A 128 -1.18 -8.49 -15.53
CA LEU A 128 -1.05 -9.47 -16.60
C LEU A 128 -0.89 -8.76 -17.97
N PRO A 129 0.12 -9.11 -18.78
CA PRO A 129 0.34 -8.47 -20.08
C PRO A 129 -0.89 -8.47 -20.99
N THR A 130 -1.74 -9.51 -20.87
CA THR A 130 -3.00 -9.65 -21.61
C THR A 130 -4.08 -8.67 -21.20
N ILE A 131 -4.12 -8.26 -19.92
CA ILE A 131 -5.00 -7.17 -19.43
C ILE A 131 -4.44 -5.83 -19.92
N ARG A 132 -3.13 -5.61 -19.77
CA ARG A 132 -2.49 -4.35 -20.15
C ARG A 132 -2.64 -4.05 -21.64
N SER A 133 -2.58 -5.06 -22.51
CA SER A 133 -2.76 -4.88 -23.95
C SER A 133 -4.18 -4.49 -24.39
N ARG A 134 -5.17 -4.59 -23.50
CA ARG A 134 -6.60 -4.36 -23.76
C ARG A 134 -7.16 -3.16 -22.99
N THR A 135 -6.29 -2.41 -22.33
CA THR A 135 -6.65 -1.23 -21.53
C THR A 135 -5.89 -0.01 -22.01
N MET A 136 -6.50 1.16 -21.83
CA MET A 136 -5.83 2.44 -22.08
C MET A 136 -5.26 2.96 -20.75
N PRO A 137 -3.93 3.11 -20.62
CA PRO A 137 -3.35 3.60 -19.38
C PRO A 137 -3.68 5.09 -19.21
N LEU A 138 -4.22 5.43 -18.05
CA LEU A 138 -4.38 6.81 -17.58
C LEU A 138 -3.52 6.99 -16.34
N HIS A 139 -2.40 7.69 -16.48
CA HIS A 139 -1.50 7.95 -15.37
C HIS A 139 -2.03 9.10 -14.52
N LEU A 140 -2.16 8.88 -13.21
CA LEU A 140 -2.53 9.89 -12.23
C LEU A 140 -1.25 10.34 -11.51
N PRO A 141 -0.67 11.49 -11.86
CA PRO A 141 0.53 11.97 -11.18
C PRO A 141 0.20 12.36 -9.72
N PRO A 142 1.20 12.34 -8.82
CA PRO A 142 1.03 12.85 -7.47
C PRO A 142 0.49 14.29 -7.47
N LEU A 143 -0.41 14.58 -6.53
CA LEU A 143 -0.92 15.94 -6.36
C LEU A 143 0.18 16.86 -5.83
N GLN A 144 0.08 18.15 -6.17
CA GLN A 144 0.93 19.16 -5.55
C GLN A 144 0.61 19.29 -4.05
N LEU A 145 1.62 19.64 -3.25
CA LEU A 145 1.52 19.71 -1.79
C LEU A 145 0.38 20.62 -1.32
N ASP A 146 0.25 21.79 -1.91
CA ASP A 146 -0.79 22.78 -1.64
C ASP A 146 -2.21 22.24 -1.92
N ARG A 147 -2.36 21.38 -2.95
CA ARG A 147 -3.64 20.73 -3.26
C ARG A 147 -4.03 19.69 -2.23
N VAL A 148 -3.07 18.93 -1.71
CA VAL A 148 -3.31 17.99 -0.62
C VAL A 148 -3.63 18.75 0.68
N GLU A 149 -2.85 19.76 1.05
CA GLU A 149 -3.09 20.61 2.23
C GLU A 149 -4.50 21.23 2.16
N HIS A 150 -4.85 21.85 1.04
CA HIS A 150 -6.17 22.46 0.83
C HIS A 150 -7.30 21.44 0.95
N PHE A 151 -7.13 20.24 0.39
CA PHE A 151 -8.13 19.18 0.53
C PHE A 151 -8.32 18.74 1.98
N LEU A 152 -7.22 18.54 2.73
CA LEU A 152 -7.29 18.13 4.13
C LEU A 152 -7.98 19.17 5.01
N VAL A 153 -7.75 20.45 4.75
CA VAL A 153 -8.42 21.55 5.49
C VAL A 153 -9.90 21.63 5.11
N GLU A 154 -10.22 21.81 3.82
CA GLU A 154 -11.59 22.12 3.37
C GLU A 154 -12.53 20.91 3.43
N VAL A 155 -12.02 19.71 3.12
CA VAL A 155 -12.83 18.49 3.03
C VAL A 155 -12.62 17.60 4.25
N GLY A 156 -11.38 17.51 4.75
CA GLY A 156 -11.05 16.69 5.91
C GLY A 156 -11.34 17.35 7.26
N GLY A 157 -11.55 18.68 7.31
CA GLY A 157 -11.74 19.42 8.56
C GLY A 157 -10.50 19.42 9.46
N ILE A 158 -9.31 19.22 8.87
CA ILE A 158 -8.03 19.13 9.57
C ILE A 158 -7.46 20.53 9.80
N SER A 159 -6.75 20.73 10.91
CA SER A 159 -6.09 22.00 11.20
C SER A 159 -5.05 22.34 10.11
N PRO A 160 -4.81 23.62 9.78
CA PRO A 160 -3.82 23.99 8.76
C PRO A 160 -2.38 23.55 9.08
N GLU A 161 -2.06 23.35 10.37
CA GLU A 161 -0.75 22.87 10.80
C GLU A 161 -0.61 21.36 10.54
N ASP A 162 -1.55 20.57 11.06
CA ASP A 162 -1.57 19.11 10.86
C ASP A 162 -1.70 18.75 9.37
N ALA A 163 -2.53 19.50 8.62
CA ALA A 163 -2.71 19.31 7.18
C ALA A 163 -1.39 19.52 6.42
N ARG A 164 -0.59 20.53 6.79
CA ARG A 164 0.71 20.81 6.15
C ARG A 164 1.70 19.69 6.41
N GLN A 165 1.78 19.20 7.64
CA GLN A 165 2.65 18.09 8.02
C GLN A 165 2.23 16.79 7.31
N ALA A 166 0.95 16.43 7.41
CA ALA A 166 0.40 15.23 6.78
C ALA A 166 0.52 15.27 5.25
N ALA A 167 0.32 16.43 4.62
CA ALA A 167 0.47 16.58 3.17
C ALA A 167 1.92 16.33 2.71
N SER A 168 2.91 16.77 3.50
CA SER A 168 4.34 16.52 3.23
C SER A 168 4.64 15.02 3.25
N LEU A 169 4.22 14.33 4.30
CA LEU A 169 4.37 12.88 4.45
C LEU A 169 3.56 12.08 3.41
N GLY A 170 2.42 12.64 2.98
CA GLY A 170 1.52 12.02 2.00
C GLY A 170 2.08 11.97 0.58
N ARG A 171 3.14 12.72 0.26
CA ARG A 171 3.83 12.74 -1.04
C ARG A 171 2.87 12.88 -2.25
N GLY A 172 1.87 13.75 -2.11
CA GLY A 172 0.85 13.98 -3.15
C GLY A 172 -0.30 12.98 -3.17
N SER A 173 -0.34 12.01 -2.24
CA SER A 173 -1.47 11.12 -2.02
C SER A 173 -2.26 11.55 -0.78
N ILE A 174 -3.53 11.93 -1.00
CA ILE A 174 -4.47 12.30 0.07
C ILE A 174 -4.67 11.14 1.05
N GLY A 175 -4.84 9.91 0.53
CA GLY A 175 -5.03 8.73 1.38
C GLY A 175 -3.82 8.46 2.28
N ARG A 176 -2.59 8.61 1.75
CA ARG A 176 -1.38 8.51 2.57
C ARG A 176 -1.34 9.61 3.63
N ALA A 177 -1.61 10.86 3.25
CA ALA A 177 -1.63 11.97 4.20
C ALA A 177 -2.61 11.70 5.37
N LEU A 178 -3.83 11.25 5.06
CA LEU A 178 -4.83 10.87 6.07
C LEU A 178 -4.36 9.72 6.96
N GLY A 179 -3.52 8.81 6.45
CA GLY A 179 -2.94 7.73 7.24
C GLY A 179 -1.93 8.15 8.31
N PHE A 180 -1.37 9.36 8.21
CA PHE A 180 -0.49 9.92 9.25
C PHE A 180 -1.26 10.68 10.34
N LEU A 181 -2.50 11.07 10.05
CA LEU A 181 -3.32 11.83 10.99
C LEU A 181 -3.91 10.91 12.08
N PRO A 182 -4.03 11.41 13.33
CA PRO A 182 -4.64 10.65 14.42
C PRO A 182 -6.06 10.19 14.09
N THR A 183 -6.43 9.01 14.59
CA THR A 183 -7.78 8.47 14.45
C THR A 183 -8.27 8.02 15.82
N ASP A 184 -9.43 8.53 16.25
CA ASP A 184 -10.09 8.14 17.50
C ASP A 184 -9.20 8.26 18.76
N GLY A 185 -8.28 9.25 18.76
CA GLY A 185 -7.35 9.52 19.87
C GLY A 185 -6.03 8.76 19.82
N GLU A 186 -5.87 7.84 18.87
CA GLU A 186 -4.65 7.07 18.64
C GLU A 186 -3.86 7.64 17.44
N ALA A 187 -2.56 7.33 17.39
CA ALA A 187 -1.72 7.70 16.25
C ALA A 187 -2.26 7.10 14.95
N GLY A 188 -2.07 7.81 13.83
CA GLY A 188 -2.46 7.31 12.52
C GLY A 188 -1.78 5.97 12.19
N PRO A 189 -2.42 5.11 11.37
CA PRO A 189 -1.85 3.81 11.02
C PRO A 189 -0.48 3.92 10.32
N LEU A 190 -0.28 4.90 9.43
CA LEU A 190 1.02 5.13 8.81
C LEU A 190 2.00 5.83 9.75
N GLU A 191 1.53 6.64 10.69
CA GLU A 191 2.40 7.24 11.71
C GLU A 191 3.01 6.17 12.62
N THR A 192 2.21 5.19 13.02
CA THR A 192 2.68 4.04 13.81
C THR A 192 3.78 3.26 13.08
N LEU A 193 3.60 3.03 11.77
CA LEU A 193 4.60 2.36 10.94
C LEU A 193 5.84 3.23 10.70
N ARG A 194 5.66 4.55 10.55
CA ARG A 194 6.77 5.51 10.40
C ARG A 194 7.68 5.50 11.62
N VAL A 195 7.10 5.53 12.82
CA VAL A 195 7.85 5.40 14.08
C VAL A 195 8.63 4.09 14.09
N GLN A 196 7.98 2.96 13.78
CA GLN A 196 8.66 1.67 13.69
C GLN A 196 9.80 1.65 12.67
N ALA A 197 9.65 2.30 11.51
CA ALA A 197 10.70 2.41 10.50
C ALA A 197 11.94 3.15 11.03
N PHE A 198 11.76 4.24 11.79
CA PHE A 198 12.87 4.93 12.46
C PHE A 198 13.52 4.08 13.55
N GLU A 199 12.73 3.30 14.29
CA GLU A 199 13.28 2.35 15.28
C GLU A 199 14.09 1.24 14.62
N LEU A 200 13.67 0.75 13.44
CA LEU A 200 14.44 -0.21 12.64
C LEU A 200 15.78 0.39 12.21
N LEU A 201 15.79 1.61 11.65
CA LEU A 201 17.04 2.29 11.29
C LEU A 201 17.94 2.50 12.52
N SER A 202 17.36 2.90 13.65
CA SER A 202 18.10 3.11 14.90
C SER A 202 18.73 1.81 15.39
N ALA A 203 18.01 0.68 15.32
CA ALA A 203 18.54 -0.63 15.69
C ALA A 203 19.68 -1.09 14.76
N ALA A 204 19.54 -0.89 13.44
CA ALA A 204 20.60 -1.21 12.48
C ALA A 204 21.87 -0.37 12.73
N THR A 205 21.70 0.88 13.17
CA THR A 205 22.79 1.83 13.39
C THR A 205 23.28 1.90 14.86
N ASP A 206 22.79 1.03 15.74
CA ASP A 206 23.18 0.99 17.15
C ASP A 206 24.64 0.52 17.34
N SER A 207 25.29 0.87 18.43
CA SER A 207 26.61 0.32 18.77
C SER A 207 26.52 -1.14 19.19
N ASP A 208 25.43 -1.53 19.86
CA ASP A 208 25.17 -2.90 20.27
C ASP A 208 24.59 -3.71 19.11
N ALA A 209 25.35 -4.67 18.60
CA ALA A 209 24.88 -5.59 17.55
C ALA A 209 23.64 -6.40 17.99
N GLY A 210 23.43 -6.59 19.30
CA GLY A 210 22.24 -7.23 19.85
C GLY A 210 20.94 -6.45 19.61
N ALA A 211 21.01 -5.14 19.29
CA ALA A 211 19.83 -4.32 19.02
C ALA A 211 19.03 -4.84 17.82
N VAL A 212 19.71 -5.33 16.77
CA VAL A 212 19.10 -5.95 15.60
C VAL A 212 18.22 -7.15 15.99
N TYR A 213 18.78 -8.07 16.78
CA TYR A 213 18.07 -9.27 17.21
C TYR A 213 16.91 -8.95 18.17
N ARG A 214 17.09 -8.00 19.09
CA ARG A 214 15.99 -7.61 19.98
C ARG A 214 14.84 -6.99 19.19
N LYS A 215 15.15 -6.11 18.24
CA LYS A 215 14.12 -5.44 17.44
C LYS A 215 13.37 -6.42 16.53
N SER A 216 14.06 -7.40 15.95
CA SER A 216 13.40 -8.42 15.13
C SER A 216 12.48 -9.35 15.94
N LEU A 217 12.79 -9.62 17.21
CA LEU A 217 11.94 -10.43 18.10
C LEU A 217 10.63 -9.73 18.53
N GLU A 218 10.57 -8.40 18.48
CA GLU A 218 9.33 -7.65 18.74
C GLU A 218 8.27 -7.90 17.66
N LEU A 219 8.69 -8.34 16.47
CA LEU A 219 7.79 -8.69 15.38
C LEU A 219 7.10 -10.03 15.66
N GLY A 220 5.83 -10.11 15.26
CA GLY A 220 5.09 -11.37 15.27
C GLY A 220 5.77 -12.45 14.43
N THR A 221 5.52 -13.72 14.76
CA THR A 221 6.08 -14.88 14.03
C THR A 221 5.29 -15.25 12.78
N THR A 222 4.19 -14.55 12.49
CA THR A 222 3.28 -14.85 11.38
C THR A 222 3.00 -13.59 10.57
N ARG A 223 2.62 -13.76 9.29
CA ARG A 223 2.13 -12.71 8.38
C ARG A 223 3.18 -11.70 7.91
N SER A 224 4.18 -12.20 7.16
CA SER A 224 5.21 -11.36 6.51
C SER A 224 4.63 -10.25 5.63
N ARG A 225 3.48 -10.48 4.97
CA ARG A 225 2.84 -9.50 4.09
C ARG A 225 2.51 -8.16 4.77
N GLY A 226 2.28 -8.16 6.09
CA GLY A 226 2.08 -6.94 6.85
C GLY A 226 3.33 -6.06 6.97
N LEU A 227 4.51 -6.56 6.57
CA LEU A 227 5.76 -5.80 6.56
C LEU A 227 5.89 -4.86 5.35
N MET A 228 5.15 -5.08 4.25
CA MET A 228 5.30 -4.25 3.05
C MET A 228 5.11 -2.75 3.34
N PRO A 229 4.02 -2.32 4.03
CA PRO A 229 3.86 -0.92 4.38
C PRO A 229 4.96 -0.39 5.32
N LEU A 230 5.49 -1.22 6.22
CA LEU A 230 6.62 -0.84 7.07
C LEU A 230 7.90 -0.63 6.24
N PHE A 231 8.15 -1.48 5.26
CA PHE A 231 9.31 -1.38 4.37
C PHE A 231 9.23 -0.20 3.41
N GLU A 232 8.05 0.17 2.93
CA GLU A 232 7.85 1.43 2.19
C GLU A 232 8.22 2.66 3.03
N LEU A 233 7.85 2.66 4.32
CA LEU A 233 8.18 3.74 5.24
C LEU A 233 9.68 3.73 5.59
N LEU A 234 10.30 2.56 5.71
CA LEU A 234 11.75 2.43 5.86
C LEU A 234 12.50 2.91 4.61
N GLU A 235 11.95 2.71 3.42
CA GLU A 235 12.50 3.25 2.17
C GLU A 235 12.51 4.79 2.20
N ASP A 236 11.40 5.41 2.62
CA ASP A 236 11.32 6.87 2.81
C ASP A 236 12.37 7.35 3.84
N VAL A 237 12.58 6.62 4.94
CA VAL A 237 13.60 6.92 5.97
C VAL A 237 15.03 6.78 5.43
N LEU A 238 15.34 5.72 4.68
CA LEU A 238 16.66 5.53 4.06
C LEU A 238 16.93 6.60 3.00
N ARG A 239 15.90 7.01 2.25
CA ARG A 239 16.00 8.11 1.28
C ARG A 239 16.38 9.42 1.99
N ASP A 240 15.74 9.70 3.11
CA ASP A 240 16.02 10.89 3.92
C ASP A 240 17.44 10.85 4.52
N LEU A 241 17.90 9.67 4.97
CA LEU A 241 19.29 9.48 5.38
C LEU A 241 20.27 9.74 4.22
N SER A 242 19.95 9.28 3.01
CA SER A 242 20.76 9.54 1.81
C SER A 242 20.82 11.04 1.47
N ALA A 243 19.70 11.75 1.56
CA ALA A 243 19.65 13.20 1.37
C ALA A 243 20.51 13.94 2.42
N THR A 244 20.43 13.52 3.67
CA THR A 244 21.24 14.07 4.78
C THR A 244 22.73 13.81 4.57
N ALA A 245 23.10 12.60 4.15
CA ALA A 245 24.48 12.21 3.83
C ALA A 245 25.03 12.92 2.57
N SER A 246 24.15 13.34 1.66
CA SER A 246 24.50 14.07 0.44
C SER A 246 24.57 15.58 0.63
N GLY A 247 24.28 16.10 1.83
CA GLY A 247 24.28 17.53 2.11
C GLY A 247 23.06 18.27 1.55
N THR A 248 21.93 17.57 1.34
CA THR A 248 20.68 18.15 0.84
C THR A 248 19.49 17.96 1.82
N PRO A 249 19.61 18.37 3.10
CA PRO A 249 18.55 18.15 4.10
C PRO A 249 17.24 18.92 3.81
N LYS A 250 17.29 19.95 2.97
CA LYS A 250 16.09 20.66 2.51
C LYS A 250 15.06 19.77 1.78
N ASP A 251 15.51 18.63 1.24
CA ASP A 251 14.71 17.70 0.45
C ASP A 251 14.14 16.53 1.28
N LEU A 252 14.26 16.60 2.62
CA LEU A 252 13.71 15.61 3.55
C LEU A 252 12.19 15.53 3.50
N ILE A 253 11.68 14.30 3.53
CA ILE A 253 10.25 13.99 3.72
C ILE A 253 9.90 14.13 5.21
N ASN A 254 10.71 13.51 6.07
CA ASN A 254 10.56 13.45 7.53
C ASN A 254 11.37 14.57 8.20
N ARG A 255 11.00 15.83 7.93
CA ARG A 255 11.70 17.01 8.47
C ARG A 255 11.72 17.05 10.00
N ASP A 256 10.72 16.47 10.65
CA ASP A 256 10.67 16.33 12.12
C ASP A 256 11.77 15.43 12.69
N GLN A 257 12.45 14.63 11.85
CA GLN A 257 13.50 13.70 12.25
C GLN A 257 14.90 14.11 11.74
N GLU A 258 15.08 15.35 11.26
CA GLU A 258 16.36 15.86 10.76
C GLU A 258 17.50 15.67 11.79
N ASP A 259 17.28 16.09 13.04
CA ASP A 259 18.26 15.95 14.13
C ASP A 259 18.68 14.49 14.40
N LEU A 260 17.77 13.53 14.23
CA LEU A 260 18.09 12.10 14.38
C LEU A 260 18.97 11.63 13.22
N LEU A 261 18.60 11.98 11.99
CA LEU A 261 19.32 11.58 10.78
C LEU A 261 20.74 12.17 10.73
N GLU A 262 20.90 13.44 11.12
CA GLU A 262 22.22 14.08 11.22
C GLU A 262 23.10 13.40 12.27
N ARG A 263 22.54 13.08 13.45
CA ARG A 263 23.27 12.34 14.48
C ARG A 263 23.71 10.96 14.01
N ILE A 264 22.86 10.24 13.28
CA ILE A 264 23.21 8.93 12.70
C ILE A 264 24.32 9.09 11.66
N ARG A 265 24.18 10.05 10.73
CA ARG A 265 25.20 10.37 9.72
C ARG A 265 26.55 10.63 10.36
N ASP A 266 26.60 11.56 11.31
CA ASP A 266 27.86 12.03 11.89
C ASP A 266 28.52 10.99 12.78
N ARG A 267 27.73 10.23 13.56
CA ARG A 267 28.27 9.20 14.46
C ARG A 267 28.81 7.97 13.74
N ARG A 268 28.25 7.64 12.57
CA ARG A 268 28.60 6.46 11.79
C ARG A 268 29.38 6.77 10.51
N ASP A 269 29.62 8.04 10.23
CA ASP A 269 30.25 8.51 8.98
C ASP A 269 29.54 7.95 7.74
N ILE A 270 28.20 8.04 7.73
CA ILE A 270 27.37 7.44 6.66
C ILE A 270 27.63 8.17 5.34
N HIS A 271 28.12 7.43 4.35
CA HIS A 271 28.31 7.90 2.99
C HIS A 271 27.09 7.54 2.11
N PRO A 272 26.62 8.40 1.18
CA PRO A 272 25.45 8.11 0.33
C PRO A 272 25.50 6.76 -0.42
N VAL A 273 26.71 6.33 -0.81
CA VAL A 273 26.92 5.03 -1.47
C VAL A 273 26.57 3.85 -0.56
N THR A 274 26.83 3.94 0.75
CA THR A 274 26.45 2.87 1.69
C THR A 274 24.93 2.81 1.83
N VAL A 275 24.24 3.95 1.80
CA VAL A 275 22.78 4.01 1.79
C VAL A 275 22.21 3.39 0.51
N ALA A 276 22.85 3.63 -0.65
CA ALA A 276 22.47 2.99 -1.90
C ALA A 276 22.49 1.46 -1.83
N LYS A 277 23.46 0.87 -1.11
CA LYS A 277 23.54 -0.57 -0.90
C LYS A 277 22.52 -1.08 0.12
N ALA A 278 22.21 -0.28 1.16
CA ALA A 278 21.14 -0.58 2.10
C ALA A 278 19.78 -0.76 1.42
N PHE A 279 19.50 -0.02 0.34
CA PHE A 279 18.31 -0.25 -0.49
C PHE A 279 18.28 -1.65 -1.12
N GLY A 280 19.43 -2.20 -1.52
CA GLY A 280 19.50 -3.57 -2.05
C GLY A 280 18.99 -4.61 -1.05
N HIS A 281 19.44 -4.52 0.20
CA HIS A 281 18.96 -5.38 1.29
C HIS A 281 17.46 -5.21 1.55
N LEU A 282 16.94 -3.98 1.42
CA LEU A 282 15.51 -3.70 1.55
C LEU A 282 14.68 -4.33 0.44
N GLU A 283 15.15 -4.28 -0.81
CA GLU A 283 14.48 -4.93 -1.93
C GLU A 283 14.50 -6.46 -1.78
N ASP A 284 15.63 -7.05 -1.42
CA ASP A 284 15.72 -8.49 -1.11
C ASP A 284 14.72 -8.89 0.00
N ALA A 285 14.58 -8.05 1.04
CA ALA A 285 13.62 -8.29 2.11
C ALA A 285 12.16 -8.21 1.62
N LYS A 286 11.83 -7.26 0.72
CA LYS A 286 10.50 -7.17 0.10
C LYS A 286 10.19 -8.40 -0.75
N GLU A 287 11.15 -8.96 -1.47
CA GLU A 287 10.97 -10.22 -2.20
C GLU A 287 10.69 -11.39 -1.24
N LEU A 288 11.41 -11.48 -0.11
CA LEU A 288 11.18 -12.50 0.91
C LEU A 288 9.80 -12.39 1.58
N VAL A 289 9.22 -11.18 1.66
CA VAL A 289 7.85 -10.97 2.17
C VAL A 289 6.82 -11.66 1.28
N ALA A 290 7.05 -11.71 -0.03
CA ALA A 290 6.20 -12.50 -0.94
C ALA A 290 6.32 -14.00 -0.68
N GLY A 291 7.49 -14.44 -0.17
CA GLY A 291 7.73 -15.79 0.33
C GLY A 291 7.06 -16.06 1.69
N ASN A 292 6.80 -17.33 2.00
CA ASN A 292 6.29 -17.76 3.31
C ASN A 292 7.39 -17.76 4.39
N VAL A 293 8.18 -16.69 4.46
CA VAL A 293 9.31 -16.54 5.39
C VAL A 293 8.82 -15.86 6.68
N SER A 294 9.41 -16.24 7.82
CA SER A 294 9.09 -15.63 9.13
C SER A 294 9.42 -14.13 9.13
N PRO A 295 8.52 -13.24 9.58
CA PRO A 295 8.78 -11.80 9.67
C PRO A 295 10.05 -11.46 10.46
N GLN A 296 10.30 -12.19 11.55
CA GLN A 296 11.48 -12.00 12.40
C GLN A 296 12.78 -12.26 11.63
N LEU A 297 12.80 -13.30 10.79
CA LEU A 297 13.98 -13.65 9.99
C LEU A 297 14.21 -12.64 8.87
N ILE A 298 13.14 -12.18 8.21
CA ILE A 298 13.23 -11.16 7.17
C ILE A 298 13.85 -9.88 7.75
N VAL A 299 13.31 -9.38 8.87
CA VAL A 299 13.81 -8.14 9.48
C VAL A 299 15.19 -8.32 10.09
N ALA A 300 15.49 -9.46 10.74
CA ALA A 300 16.84 -9.73 11.24
C ALA A 300 17.87 -9.71 10.09
N GLY A 301 17.58 -10.37 8.97
CA GLY A 301 18.43 -10.36 7.78
C GLY A 301 18.61 -8.95 7.21
N LEU A 302 17.51 -8.23 7.00
CA LEU A 302 17.50 -6.85 6.52
C LEU A 302 18.37 -5.93 7.37
N LEU A 303 18.12 -5.89 8.69
CA LEU A 303 18.86 -5.00 9.59
C LEU A 303 20.33 -5.39 9.71
N THR A 304 20.65 -6.69 9.62
CA THR A 304 22.05 -7.15 9.60
C THR A 304 22.75 -6.65 8.35
N GLY A 305 22.15 -6.79 7.16
CA GLY A 305 22.71 -6.29 5.91
C GLY A 305 22.89 -4.77 5.90
N ILE A 306 21.89 -4.02 6.37
CA ILE A 306 22.00 -2.55 6.53
C ILE A 306 23.14 -2.20 7.49
N ARG A 307 23.25 -2.90 8.62
CA ARG A 307 24.31 -2.68 9.61
C ARG A 307 25.70 -2.93 9.01
N GLU A 308 25.88 -4.00 8.26
CA GLU A 308 27.16 -4.33 7.63
C GLU A 308 27.61 -3.21 6.68
N GLU A 309 26.69 -2.59 5.95
CA GLU A 309 27.01 -1.46 5.07
C GLU A 309 27.34 -0.18 5.83
N PHE A 310 26.72 0.06 6.98
CA PHE A 310 26.85 1.31 7.74
C PHE A 310 27.94 1.29 8.81
N ILE A 311 28.22 0.13 9.40
CA ILE A 311 29.10 -0.01 10.56
C ILE A 311 30.17 -1.09 10.31
N GLY A 312 29.98 -1.95 9.32
CA GLY A 312 30.81 -3.15 9.10
C GLY A 312 30.28 -4.38 9.83
N SER A 313 30.85 -5.54 9.52
CA SER A 313 30.57 -6.78 10.24
C SER A 313 31.03 -6.69 11.70
N PRO A 314 30.32 -7.31 12.66
CA PRO A 314 30.71 -7.34 14.06
C PRO A 314 32.09 -7.98 14.30
#